data_AF-A0A4S2KLS7-F1
#
_entry.id   AF-A0A4S2KLS7-F1
#
_cell.length_a   1.000
_cell.length_b   1.000
_cell.length_c   1.000
_cell.angle_alpha   90.00
_cell.angle_beta   90.00
_cell.angle_gamma   90.00
#
_symmetry.space_group_name_H-M   'P 1'
#
loop_
_entity.id
_entity.type
_entity.pdbx_description
1 polymer ?
#
loop_
_entity_poly.entity_id
_entity_poly.type
_entity_poly.pdbx_seq_one_letter_code
_entity_poly.pdbx_strand_id
1 'polypeptide(L)'
;MTLRFGVINNAPILRMELPNLARVAMVHKTLLTLYDLQFCVDRVVRALSAATEEVDAKFSRYREIAAAAMKMETSVLTAILKSDFFDPDNIVDCEIAALCFRSL
;
A
#
# COMPACT_ATOMS: atom_id res chain seq x y z
N MET A 1 15.10 10.86 29.06
CA MET A 1 13.91 11.52 28.51
C MET A 1 12.87 11.59 29.60
N THR A 2 12.26 12.75 29.84
CA THR A 2 11.28 12.94 30.91
C THR A 2 9.96 13.42 30.30
N LEU A 3 8.85 12.78 30.66
CA LEU A 3 7.52 13.16 30.23
C LEU A 3 6.78 13.84 31.38
N ARG A 4 6.23 15.02 31.13
CA ARG A 4 5.49 15.83 32.12
C ARG A 4 4.10 16.15 31.60
N PHE A 5 3.11 16.01 32.47
CA PHE A 5 1.73 16.42 32.22
C PHE A 5 1.50 17.76 32.88
N GLY A 6 0.77 18.65 32.23
CA GLY A 6 0.46 19.97 32.77
C GLY A 6 -0.73 20.60 32.08
N VAL A 7 -0.96 21.87 32.39
CA VAL A 7 -2.04 22.67 31.80
C VAL A 7 -1.47 24.03 31.40
N ILE A 8 -1.79 24.50 30.18
CA ILE A 8 -1.53 25.87 29.73
C ILE A 8 -2.85 26.42 29.20
N ASN A 9 -3.30 27.58 29.72
CA ASN A 9 -4.56 28.22 29.32
C ASN A 9 -5.77 27.26 29.35
N ASN A 10 -5.92 26.50 30.44
CA ASN A 10 -6.92 25.43 30.62
C ASN A 10 -6.83 24.24 29.65
N ALA A 11 -5.87 24.20 28.72
CA ALA A 11 -5.66 23.04 27.86
C ALA A 11 -4.66 22.07 28.49
N PRO A 12 -4.97 20.76 28.56
CA PRO A 12 -4.02 19.75 28.99
C PRO A 12 -2.86 19.67 27.98
N ILE A 13 -1.64 19.74 28.49
CA ILE A 13 -0.42 19.67 27.70
C ILE A 13 0.46 18.51 28.15
N LEU A 14 1.21 17.99 27.19
CA LEU A 14 2.23 16.97 27.37
C LEU A 14 3.57 17.59 26.99
N ARG A 15 4.51 17.64 27.92
CA ARG A 15 5.86 18.17 27.70
C ARG A 15 6.87 17.04 27.76
N MET A 16 7.57 16.85 26.66
CA MET A 16 8.70 15.92 26.55
C MET A 16 10.00 16.71 26.66
N GLU A 17 10.84 16.34 27.62
CA GLU A 17 12.14 16.95 27.87
C GLU A 17 13.25 15.94 27.56
N LEU A 18 14.08 16.24 26.56
CA LEU A 18 15.33 15.54 26.30
C LEU A 18 16.48 16.38 26.88
N PRO A 19 17.24 15.86 27.86
CA PRO A 19 18.37 16.60 28.42
C PRO A 19 19.34 17.06 27.33
N ASN A 20 19.71 18.34 27.36
CA ASN A 20 20.68 18.97 26.46
C ASN A 20 20.33 18.95 24.95
N LEU A 21 19.08 18.68 24.57
CA LEU A 21 18.69 18.61 23.15
C LEU A 21 17.49 19.49 22.82
N ALA A 22 16.30 19.12 23.31
CA ALA A 22 15.06 19.80 22.95
C ALA A 22 14.00 19.63 24.04
N ARG A 23 13.12 20.62 24.13
CA ARG A 23 11.89 20.56 24.91
C ARG A 23 10.72 20.76 23.96
N VAL A 24 9.87 19.76 23.86
CA VAL A 24 8.66 19.83 23.03
C VAL A 24 7.46 19.81 23.96
N ALA A 25 6.56 20.77 23.80
CA ALA A 25 5.28 20.79 24.49
C ALA A 25 4.18 20.77 23.44
N MET A 26 3.23 19.85 23.59
CA MET A 26 2.08 19.73 22.71
C MET A 26 0.80 19.68 23.54
N VAL A 27 -0.28 20.23 22.99
CA VAL A 27 -1.61 20.02 23.56
C VAL A 27 -1.95 18.54 23.40
N HIS A 28 -2.55 17.95 24.42
CA HIS A 28 -2.91 16.53 24.44
C HIS A 28 -3.71 16.11 23.19
N LYS A 29 -4.66 16.95 22.76
CA LYS A 29 -5.44 16.73 21.53
C LYS A 29 -4.56 16.63 20.29
N THR A 30 -3.56 17.50 20.15
CA THR A 30 -2.62 17.48 19.01
C THR A 30 -1.82 16.18 18.98
N LEU A 31 -1.37 15.70 20.15
CA LEU A 31 -0.65 14.44 20.24
C LEU A 31 -1.51 13.26 19.79
N LEU A 32 -2.77 13.19 20.26
CA LEU A 32 -3.71 12.16 19.82
C LEU A 32 -3.94 12.20 18.31
N THR A 33 -4.14 13.40 17.75
CA THR A 33 -4.28 13.56 16.29
C THR A 33 -3.04 13.08 15.53
N LEU A 34 -1.83 13.29 16.05
CA LEU A 34 -0.61 12.76 15.42
C LEU A 34 -0.55 11.23 15.48
N TYR A 35 -0.96 10.61 16.59
CA TYR A 35 -1.05 9.15 16.70
C TYR A 35 -2.08 8.57 15.72
N ASP A 36 -3.27 9.17 15.65
CA ASP A 36 -4.31 8.75 14.71
C ASP A 36 -3.85 8.92 13.26
N LEU A 37 -3.13 10.00 12.96
CA LEU A 37 -2.56 10.23 11.64
C LEU A 37 -1.52 9.17 11.29
N GLN A 38 -0.61 8.85 12.21
CA GLN A 38 0.40 7.80 12.00
C GLN A 38 -0.28 6.46 11.68
N PHE A 39 -1.30 6.09 12.45
CA PHE A 39 -2.06 4.87 12.20
C PHE A 39 -2.75 4.87 10.83
N CYS A 40 -3.36 6.00 10.45
CA CYS A 40 -3.98 6.16 9.14
C CYS A 40 -2.95 6.02 8.00
N VAL A 41 -1.78 6.66 8.14
CA VAL A 41 -0.69 6.57 7.17
C VAL A 41 -0.20 5.12 7.04
N ASP A 42 0.07 4.45 8.16
CA ASP A 42 0.53 3.05 8.15
C ASP A 42 -0.50 2.13 7.47
N ARG A 43 -1.79 2.37 7.70
CA ARG A 43 -2.86 1.61 7.06
C ARG A 43 -2.91 1.84 5.55
N VAL A 44 -2.79 3.09 5.10
CA VAL A 44 -2.76 3.43 3.68
C VAL A 44 -1.54 2.81 3.00
N VAL A 45 -0.36 2.93 3.62
CA VAL A 45 0.88 2.33 3.10
C VAL A 45 0.72 0.82 2.94
N ARG A 46 0.22 0.11 3.96
CA ARG A 46 -0.02 -1.34 3.88
C ARG A 46 -1.00 -1.72 2.78
N ALA A 47 -2.09 -0.97 2.62
CA ALA A 47 -3.07 -1.24 1.57
C ALA A 47 -2.48 -1.06 0.18
N LEU A 48 -1.69 0.00 -0.04
CA LEU A 48 -1.01 0.25 -1.32
C LEU A 48 0.07 -0.79 -1.61
N SER A 49 0.85 -1.20 -0.59
CA SER A 49 1.83 -2.28 -0.73
C SER A 49 1.15 -3.60 -1.13
N ALA A 50 0.08 -3.99 -0.44
CA ALA A 50 -0.66 -5.21 -0.76
C ALA A 50 -1.24 -5.19 -2.18
N ALA A 51 -1.80 -4.04 -2.60
CA ALA A 51 -2.30 -3.88 -3.97
C ALA A 51 -1.18 -4.01 -5.02
N THR A 52 0.01 -3.47 -4.73
CA THR A 52 1.17 -3.56 -5.64
C THR A 52 1.70 -4.98 -5.72
N GLU A 53 1.79 -5.68 -4.58
CA GLU A 53 2.18 -7.09 -4.51
C GLU A 53 1.20 -7.99 -5.28
N GLU A 54 -0.11 -7.71 -5.20
CA GLU A 54 -1.12 -8.43 -5.97
C GLU A 54 -0.92 -8.24 -7.49
N VAL A 55 -0.72 -7.00 -7.93
CA VAL A 55 -0.44 -6.66 -9.34
C VAL A 55 0.81 -7.39 -9.82
N ASP A 56 1.91 -7.33 -9.08
CA ASP A 56 3.19 -7.95 -9.45
C ASP A 56 3.08 -9.48 -9.53
N ALA A 57 2.34 -10.10 -8.61
CA ALA A 57 2.11 -11.54 -8.60
C ALA A 57 1.27 -11.98 -9.82
N LYS A 58 0.18 -11.26 -10.12
CA LYS A 58 -0.67 -11.54 -11.29
C LYS A 58 0.10 -11.32 -12.59
N PHE A 59 0.83 -10.21 -12.71
CA PHE A 59 1.65 -9.90 -13.87
C PHE A 59 2.72 -10.97 -14.13
N SER A 60 3.45 -11.38 -13.09
CA SER A 60 4.50 -12.40 -13.20
C SER A 60 3.94 -13.73 -13.72
N ARG A 61 2.78 -14.14 -13.24
CA ARG A 61 2.11 -15.37 -13.67
C ARG A 61 1.59 -15.28 -15.11
N TYR A 62 1.01 -14.16 -15.52
CA TYR A 62 0.62 -13.95 -16.91
C TYR A 62 1.82 -13.88 -17.85
N ARG A 63 2.96 -13.38 -17.40
CA ARG A 63 4.21 -13.42 -18.16
C ARG A 63 4.67 -14.87 -18.42
N GLU A 64 4.52 -15.76 -17.46
CA GLU A 64 4.83 -17.19 -17.63
C GLU A 64 3.88 -17.87 -18.63
N ILE A 65 2.58 -17.59 -18.53
CA ILE A 65 1.56 -18.09 -19.48
C ILE A 65 1.85 -17.55 -20.88
N ALA A 66 2.16 -16.26 -21.01
CA ALA A 66 2.53 -15.63 -22.28
C ALA A 66 3.77 -16.31 -22.90
N ALA A 67 4.81 -16.54 -22.10
CA ALA A 67 6.01 -17.22 -22.57
C ALA A 67 5.74 -18.66 -23.05
N ALA A 68 4.83 -19.38 -22.38
CA ALA A 68 4.39 -20.70 -22.82
C ALA A 68 3.58 -20.63 -24.13
N ALA A 69 2.64 -19.68 -24.22
CA ALA A 69 1.81 -19.48 -25.41
C ALA A 69 2.65 -19.12 -26.65
N MET A 70 3.65 -18.25 -26.49
CA MET A 70 4.60 -17.90 -27.56
C MET A 70 5.40 -19.11 -28.05
N LYS A 71 5.87 -19.98 -27.15
CA LYS A 71 6.58 -21.21 -27.53
C LYS A 71 5.69 -22.19 -28.31
N MET A 72 4.39 -22.17 -28.04
CA MET A 72 3.39 -23.00 -28.72
C MET A 72 2.81 -22.32 -29.97
N GLU A 73 3.30 -21.13 -30.34
CA GLU A 73 2.80 -20.32 -31.47
C GLU A 73 1.29 -20.05 -31.38
N THR A 74 0.79 -19.86 -30.17
CA THR A 74 -0.62 -19.55 -29.88
C THR A 74 -0.80 -18.10 -29.45
N SER A 75 -2.03 -17.59 -29.58
CA SER A 75 -2.37 -16.25 -29.10
C SER A 75 -2.15 -16.12 -27.60
N VAL A 76 -1.23 -15.24 -27.20
CA VAL A 76 -0.92 -14.93 -25.79
C VAL A 76 -2.16 -14.46 -25.04
N LEU A 77 -2.87 -13.49 -25.61
CA LEU A 77 -4.08 -12.95 -24.99
C LEU A 77 -5.14 -14.05 -24.78
N THR A 78 -5.34 -14.91 -25.77
CA THR A 78 -6.30 -16.02 -25.65
C THR A 78 -5.88 -17.01 -24.55
N ALA A 79 -4.58 -17.30 -24.43
CA ALA A 79 -4.06 -18.18 -23.38
C ALA A 79 -4.26 -17.61 -21.97
N ILE A 80 -4.06 -16.29 -21.80
CA ILE A 80 -4.31 -15.60 -20.52
C ILE A 80 -5.80 -15.64 -20.17
N LEU A 81 -6.67 -15.21 -21.09
CA LEU A 81 -8.12 -15.11 -20.86
C LEU A 81 -8.79 -16.46 -20.60
N LYS A 82 -8.21 -17.56 -21.09
CA LYS A 82 -8.69 -18.93 -20.84
C LYS A 82 -8.03 -19.61 -19.64
N SER A 83 -7.07 -18.96 -18.99
CA SER A 83 -6.39 -19.54 -17.83
C SER A 83 -7.29 -19.51 -16.60
N ASP A 84 -7.15 -20.51 -15.73
CA ASP A 84 -7.87 -20.56 -14.44
C ASP A 84 -7.45 -19.42 -13.48
N PHE A 85 -6.40 -18.66 -13.83
CA PHE A 85 -5.91 -17.53 -13.04
C PHE A 85 -6.49 -16.18 -13.48
N PHE A 86 -7.29 -16.16 -14.55
CA PHE A 86 -7.93 -14.93 -15.02
C PHE A 86 -9.35 -14.84 -14.47
N ASP A 87 -9.61 -13.78 -13.71
CA ASP A 87 -10.94 -13.43 -13.23
C ASP A 87 -11.46 -12.21 -13.99
N PRO A 88 -12.51 -12.36 -14.84
CA PRO A 88 -13.08 -11.23 -15.58
C PRO A 88 -13.76 -10.19 -14.68
N ASP A 89 -14.10 -10.53 -13.43
CA ASP A 89 -14.67 -9.61 -12.46
C ASP A 89 -13.57 -8.88 -11.65
N ASN A 90 -12.30 -9.26 -11.80
CA ASN A 90 -11.17 -8.59 -11.21
C ASN A 90 -10.58 -7.54 -12.16
N ILE A 91 -10.69 -6.26 -11.76
CA ILE A 91 -10.19 -5.14 -12.56
C ILE A 91 -8.68 -5.22 -12.81
N VAL A 92 -7.88 -5.73 -11.86
CA VAL A 92 -6.43 -5.86 -12.04
C VAL A 92 -6.10 -6.87 -13.12
N ASP A 93 -6.81 -8.01 -13.16
CA ASP A 93 -6.62 -9.02 -14.21
C ASP A 93 -6.97 -8.46 -15.58
N CYS A 94 -8.10 -7.75 -15.67
CA CYS A 94 -8.56 -7.12 -16.90
C CYS A 94 -7.57 -6.07 -17.42
N GLU A 95 -7.08 -5.18 -16.55
CA GLU A 95 -6.14 -4.12 -16.91
C GLU A 95 -4.79 -4.69 -17.32
N ILE A 96 -4.25 -5.67 -16.59
CA ILE A 96 -2.98 -6.31 -16.96
C ILE A 96 -3.11 -6.98 -18.34
N ALA A 97 -4.17 -7.75 -18.58
CA ALA A 97 -4.38 -8.40 -19.87
C ALA A 97 -4.52 -7.37 -21.02
N ALA A 98 -5.27 -6.29 -20.79
CA ALA A 98 -5.55 -5.27 -21.80
C ALA A 98 -4.36 -4.35 -22.10
N LEU A 99 -3.59 -3.95 -21.09
CA LEU A 99 -2.50 -2.98 -21.23
C LEU A 99 -1.16 -3.64 -21.51
N CYS A 100 -0.89 -4.80 -20.91
CA CYS A 100 0.43 -5.44 -21.00
C CYS A 100 0.53 -6.50 -22.10
N PHE A 101 -0.59 -7.16 -22.46
CA PHE A 101 -0.56 -8.35 -23.32
C PHE A 101 -1.45 -8.27 -24.56
N ARG A 102 -2.17 -7.17 -24.78
CA ARG A 102 -3.08 -7.03 -25.95
C ARG A 102 -2.36 -7.04 -27.30
N SER A 103 -1.11 -6.58 -27.36
CA SER A 103 -0.32 -6.48 -28.60
C SER A 103 0.69 -7.61 -28.79
N LEU A 104 0.63 -8.65 -27.95
CA LEU A 104 1.56 -9.79 -27.93
C LEU A 104 0.94 -11.07 -28.50
#